data_AF-A0A7R9S2F1-F1
#
_entry.id   AF-A0A7R9S2F1-F1
#
_cell.length_a   1.000
_cell.length_b   1.000
_cell.length_c   1.000
_cell.angle_alpha   90.00
_cell.angle_beta   90.00
_cell.angle_gamma   90.00
#
_symmetry.space_group_name_H-M   'P 1'
#
loop_
_entity.id
_entity.type
_entity.pdbx_description
1 polymer ?
#
loop_
_entity_poly.entity_id
_entity_poly.type
_entity_poly.pdbx_seq_one_letter_code
_entity_poly.pdbx_strand_id
1 'polypeptide(L)'
;CTGDTELSYCLEDEEYPTYEIQTALKTDYNLKYKYSDVSNQSADDLVDVITKEQEEAFDYSFYTGQSKGESPFDLSHWVGSEGYNCPSEVGYLMPLRAQNVAKEWRVIVNRVEYYGEMYTQTLRQETCL
;
A
#
# COMPACT_ATOMS: atom_id res chain seq x y z
N CYS A 1 14.88 -2.32 -9.16
CA CYS A 1 13.99 -1.29 -9.75
C CYS A 1 14.45 -0.93 -11.16
N THR A 2 14.17 -1.77 -12.14
CA THR A 2 14.58 -1.56 -13.53
C THR A 2 13.46 -0.84 -14.29
N GLY A 3 13.84 0.06 -15.21
CA GLY A 3 12.95 1.04 -15.85
C GLY A 3 11.79 0.46 -16.65
N ASP A 4 10.81 1.34 -16.92
CA ASP A 4 9.54 1.14 -17.64
C ASP A 4 8.35 0.55 -16.87
N THR A 5 8.23 0.85 -15.58
CA THR A 5 6.93 0.79 -14.90
C THR A 5 6.42 2.22 -14.63
N GLU A 6 5.15 2.51 -14.93
CA GLU A 6 4.49 3.77 -14.52
C GLU A 6 4.34 3.89 -12.99
N LEU A 7 4.71 2.83 -12.26
CA LEU A 7 4.61 2.73 -10.82
C LEU A 7 5.69 3.57 -10.14
N SER A 8 5.28 4.36 -9.15
CA SER A 8 6.18 5.15 -8.31
C SER A 8 6.83 4.35 -7.17
N TYR A 9 6.79 3.02 -7.21
CA TYR A 9 7.32 2.13 -6.17
C TYR A 9 7.78 0.77 -6.74
N CYS A 10 8.60 0.05 -5.98
CA CYS A 10 9.08 -1.30 -6.30
C CYS A 10 8.84 -2.26 -5.13
N LEU A 11 8.37 -3.46 -5.44
CA LEU A 11 8.23 -4.56 -4.47
C LEU A 11 9.51 -5.39 -4.36
N GLU A 12 10.30 -5.43 -5.43
CA GLU A 12 11.54 -6.17 -5.52
C GLU A 12 12.68 -5.25 -5.92
N ASP A 13 13.85 -5.49 -5.31
CA ASP A 13 15.05 -4.72 -5.56
C ASP A 13 16.29 -5.60 -5.33
N GLU A 14 16.95 -5.97 -6.43
CA GLU A 14 18.16 -6.80 -6.40
C GLU A 14 19.33 -6.09 -5.69
N GLU A 15 19.38 -4.76 -5.78
CA GLU A 15 20.40 -3.91 -5.17
C GLU A 15 19.89 -3.26 -3.87
N TYR A 16 19.00 -3.94 -3.14
CA TYR A 16 18.46 -3.42 -1.89
C TYR A 16 19.59 -3.28 -0.84
N PRO A 17 19.85 -2.07 -0.32
CA PRO A 17 21.04 -1.79 0.49
C PRO A 17 20.84 -2.22 1.95
N THR A 18 20.64 -3.51 2.18
CA THR A 18 20.34 -4.08 3.50
C THR A 18 21.41 -3.72 4.54
N TYR A 19 22.68 -3.80 4.17
CA TYR A 19 23.80 -3.53 5.07
C TYR A 19 23.86 -2.05 5.49
N GLU A 20 23.66 -1.15 4.54
CA GLU A 20 23.62 0.29 4.78
C GLU A 20 22.40 0.68 5.63
N ILE A 21 21.25 0.04 5.40
CA ILE A 21 20.05 0.23 6.23
C ILE A 21 20.36 -0.20 7.66
N GLN A 22 20.89 -1.41 7.89
CA GLN A 22 21.24 -1.87 9.23
C GLN A 22 22.23 -0.94 9.92
N THR A 23 23.20 -0.40 9.18
CA THR A 23 24.17 0.58 9.68
C THR A 23 23.50 1.91 10.05
N ALA A 24 22.56 2.40 9.23
CA ALA A 24 21.78 3.58 9.52
C ALA A 24 20.88 3.38 10.76
N LEU A 25 20.22 2.22 10.89
CA LEU A 25 19.41 1.87 12.06
C LEU A 25 20.26 1.82 13.34
N LYS A 26 21.50 1.32 13.24
CA LYS A 26 22.45 1.30 14.36
C LYS A 26 22.89 2.70 14.82
N THR A 27 23.07 3.61 13.88
CA THR A 27 23.60 4.95 14.17
C THR A 27 22.52 5.92 14.65
N ASP A 28 21.26 5.68 14.29
CA ASP A 28 20.13 6.51 14.70
C ASP A 28 19.61 6.15 16.09
N TYR A 29 20.16 6.82 17.11
CA TYR A 29 19.75 6.65 18.51
C TYR A 29 18.27 7.01 18.77
N ASN A 30 17.65 7.79 17.88
CA ASN A 30 16.25 8.21 17.99
C ASN A 30 15.32 7.34 17.14
N LEU A 31 15.81 6.27 16.52
CA LEU A 31 15.01 5.41 15.64
C LEU A 31 13.70 4.99 16.30
N LYS A 32 13.75 4.59 17.57
CA LYS A 32 12.56 4.17 18.34
C LYS A 32 11.47 5.24 18.44
N TYR A 33 11.84 6.52 18.43
CA TYR A 33 10.88 7.63 18.47
C TYR A 33 10.39 8.02 17.08
N LYS A 34 11.17 7.74 16.04
CA LYS A 34 10.81 7.99 14.63
C LYS A 34 9.95 6.88 14.06
N TYR A 35 10.15 5.66 14.54
CA TYR A 35 9.35 4.51 14.18
C TYR A 35 8.02 4.61 14.91
N SER A 36 6.95 4.92 14.16
CA SER A 36 5.57 4.86 14.66
C SER A 36 5.19 3.39 14.79
N ASP A 37 5.67 2.77 15.87
CA ASP A 37 5.51 1.34 16.09
C ASP A 37 4.03 1.02 16.33
N VAL A 38 3.45 0.24 15.42
CA VAL A 38 2.24 -0.53 15.68
C VAL A 38 2.71 -1.97 15.82
N SER A 39 2.95 -2.36 17.08
CA SER A 39 3.60 -3.64 17.42
C SER A 39 2.81 -4.88 17.00
N ASN A 40 1.54 -4.72 16.64
CA ASN A 40 0.71 -5.75 16.06
C ASN A 40 -0.14 -5.11 14.94
N GLN A 41 0.46 -5.02 13.75
CA GLN A 41 -0.22 -4.59 12.52
C GLN A 41 -0.42 -5.80 11.60
N SER A 42 -1.60 -5.92 11.05
CA SER A 42 -2.03 -6.95 10.12
C SER A 42 -2.73 -6.31 8.92
N ALA A 43 -2.99 -7.07 7.86
CA ALA A 43 -3.77 -6.51 6.75
C ALA A 43 -5.20 -6.08 7.20
N ASP A 44 -5.72 -6.72 8.25
CA ASP A 44 -7.08 -6.54 8.77
C ASP A 44 -7.26 -5.32 9.67
N ASP A 45 -6.19 -4.65 10.10
CA ASP A 45 -6.24 -3.47 10.99
C ASP A 45 -5.77 -2.17 10.32
N LEU A 46 -5.55 -2.19 9.00
CA LEU A 46 -5.14 -1.03 8.23
C LEU A 46 -6.30 -0.08 7.88
N VAL A 47 -7.54 -0.57 7.91
CA VAL A 47 -8.76 0.21 7.69
C VAL A 47 -9.71 -0.03 8.85
N ASP A 48 -10.28 1.05 9.38
CA ASP A 48 -11.27 0.93 10.46
C ASP A 48 -12.54 0.26 9.92
N VAL A 49 -13.10 -0.68 10.70
CA VAL A 49 -14.35 -1.41 10.43
C VAL A 49 -14.33 -2.38 9.24
N ILE A 50 -13.23 -2.48 8.49
CA ILE A 50 -13.15 -3.30 7.29
C ILE A 50 -11.92 -4.22 7.35
N THR A 51 -12.14 -5.53 7.33
CA THR A 51 -11.05 -6.53 7.25
C THR A 51 -10.67 -6.79 5.80
N LYS A 52 -9.45 -7.31 5.59
CA LYS A 52 -8.99 -7.71 4.24
C LYS A 52 -9.92 -8.74 3.62
N GLU A 53 -10.37 -9.72 4.39
CA GLU A 53 -11.29 -10.77 3.92
C GLU A 53 -12.63 -10.20 3.45
N GLN A 54 -13.12 -9.15 4.12
CA GLN A 54 -14.32 -8.45 3.70
C GLN A 54 -14.09 -7.68 2.40
N GLU A 55 -12.95 -6.99 2.25
CA GLU A 55 -12.61 -6.27 1.01
C GLU A 55 -12.46 -7.21 -0.19
N GLU A 56 -11.80 -8.37 -0.01
CA GLU A 56 -11.62 -9.38 -1.05
C GLU A 56 -12.95 -10.03 -1.48
N ALA A 57 -13.97 -9.97 -0.64
CA ALA A 57 -15.31 -10.49 -0.93
C ALA A 57 -16.21 -9.49 -1.69
N PHE A 58 -15.79 -8.24 -1.87
CA PHE A 58 -16.59 -7.24 -2.59
C PHE A 58 -16.76 -7.64 -4.07
N ASP A 59 -18.02 -7.77 -4.49
CA ASP A 59 -18.38 -8.11 -5.86
C ASP A 59 -18.78 -6.86 -6.65
N TYR A 60 -17.95 -6.50 -7.63
CA TYR A 60 -18.18 -5.38 -8.54
C TYR A 60 -18.79 -5.82 -9.88
N SER A 61 -19.28 -7.06 -10.01
CA SER A 61 -19.89 -7.58 -11.25
C SER A 61 -21.07 -6.75 -11.77
N PHE A 62 -21.76 -6.04 -10.88
CA PHE A 62 -22.90 -5.17 -11.20
C PHE A 62 -22.50 -3.74 -11.61
N TYR A 63 -21.21 -3.39 -11.56
CA TYR A 63 -20.76 -2.05 -11.93
C TYR A 63 -20.72 -1.85 -13.45
N THR A 64 -21.49 -0.88 -13.95
CA THR A 64 -21.69 -0.64 -15.39
C THR A 64 -20.82 0.49 -15.97
N GLY A 65 -19.90 1.06 -15.19
CA GLY A 65 -18.91 2.05 -15.65
C GLY A 65 -19.31 3.52 -15.48
N GLN A 66 -18.38 4.40 -15.86
CA GLN A 66 -18.54 5.86 -15.77
C GLN A 66 -19.47 6.38 -16.89
N SER A 67 -20.53 7.08 -16.51
CA SER A 67 -21.54 7.59 -17.45
C SER A 67 -20.91 8.50 -18.51
N LYS A 68 -20.89 8.06 -19.79
CA LYS A 68 -20.39 8.86 -20.93
C LYS A 68 -21.53 9.62 -21.64
N GLY A 69 -22.56 10.08 -20.92
CA GLY A 69 -23.73 10.77 -21.49
C GLY A 69 -24.51 11.60 -20.47
N GLU A 70 -25.60 12.27 -20.92
CA GLU A 70 -26.48 13.07 -20.05
C GLU A 70 -27.08 12.19 -18.94
N SER A 71 -26.48 12.25 -17.75
CA SER A 71 -26.92 11.54 -16.54
C SER A 71 -27.63 12.53 -15.61
N PRO A 72 -28.95 12.40 -15.38
CA PRO A 72 -29.65 13.22 -14.38
C PRO A 72 -29.48 12.69 -12.94
N PHE A 73 -28.35 12.05 -12.60
CA PHE A 73 -28.18 11.09 -11.51
C PHE A 73 -28.87 9.75 -11.79
N ASP A 74 -28.27 8.96 -12.67
CA ASP A 74 -28.67 7.56 -12.89
C ASP A 74 -28.33 6.70 -11.66
N LEU A 75 -29.36 6.37 -10.88
CA LEU A 75 -29.31 5.49 -9.71
C LEU A 75 -28.86 4.05 -10.04
N SER A 76 -28.72 3.68 -11.32
CA SER A 76 -28.30 2.35 -11.75
C SER A 76 -26.79 2.10 -11.65
N HIS A 77 -25.97 3.16 -11.47
CA HIS A 77 -24.53 3.02 -11.29
C HIS A 77 -24.12 2.48 -9.90
N TRP A 78 -25.09 2.42 -8.96
CA TRP A 78 -24.95 1.82 -7.64
C TRP A 78 -26.09 0.82 -7.41
N VAL A 79 -25.98 -0.36 -8.02
CA VAL A 79 -26.88 -1.49 -7.75
C VAL A 79 -26.01 -2.69 -7.38
N GLY A 80 -25.49 -2.69 -6.16
CA GLY A 80 -24.62 -3.75 -5.64
C GLY A 80 -24.68 -3.86 -4.12
N SER A 81 -24.11 -4.93 -3.59
CA SER A 81 -23.89 -5.17 -2.16
C SER A 81 -22.83 -4.23 -1.56
N GLU A 82 -22.41 -4.46 -0.32
CA GLU A 82 -21.30 -3.73 0.34
C GLU A 82 -20.04 -3.66 -0.57
N GLY A 83 -19.37 -2.49 -0.60
CA GLY A 83 -18.19 -2.25 -1.42
C GLY A 83 -17.87 -0.76 -1.64
N TYR A 84 -16.84 -0.45 -2.43
CA TYR A 84 -16.45 0.92 -2.79
C TYR A 84 -17.34 1.51 -3.89
N ASN A 85 -17.62 2.82 -3.82
CA ASN A 85 -18.38 3.56 -4.83
C ASN A 85 -17.76 3.48 -6.24
N CYS A 86 -16.44 3.39 -6.31
CA CYS A 86 -15.72 3.14 -7.55
C CYS A 86 -14.98 1.81 -7.38
N PRO A 87 -15.16 0.83 -8.28
CA PRO A 87 -14.42 -0.41 -8.20
C PRO A 87 -12.92 -0.15 -8.22
N SER A 88 -12.25 -0.75 -7.25
CA SER A 88 -10.81 -0.68 -7.10
C SER A 88 -10.28 -2.04 -6.68
N GLU A 89 -9.14 -2.40 -7.22
CA GLU A 89 -8.33 -3.50 -6.71
C GLU A 89 -7.53 -3.01 -5.49
N VAL A 90 -7.67 -3.70 -4.36
CA VAL A 90 -6.94 -3.39 -3.13
C VAL A 90 -5.81 -4.40 -2.94
N GLY A 91 -4.58 -3.91 -2.82
CA GLY A 91 -3.39 -4.70 -2.56
C GLY A 91 -2.72 -4.29 -1.25
N TYR A 92 -2.26 -5.28 -0.47
CA TYR A 92 -1.44 -5.06 0.71
C TYR A 92 0.02 -5.36 0.38
N LEU A 93 0.82 -4.32 0.26
CA LEU A 93 2.15 -4.38 -0.34
C LEU A 93 3.23 -4.03 0.68
N MET A 94 4.40 -4.60 0.48
CA MET A 94 5.61 -4.30 1.25
C MET A 94 6.71 -3.81 0.29
N PRO A 95 6.63 -2.54 -0.15
CA PRO A 95 7.60 -1.99 -1.10
C PRO A 95 8.98 -1.82 -0.45
N LEU A 96 10.03 -1.96 -1.27
CA LEU A 96 11.43 -1.75 -0.89
C LEU A 96 11.94 -0.37 -1.32
N ARG A 97 11.33 0.21 -2.37
CA ARG A 97 11.62 1.57 -2.83
C ARG A 97 10.36 2.29 -3.27
N ALA A 98 10.35 3.61 -3.14
CA ALA A 98 9.32 4.48 -3.72
C ALA A 98 9.87 5.86 -4.05
N GLN A 99 9.18 6.58 -4.92
CA GLN A 99 9.46 7.98 -5.22
C GLN A 99 8.82 8.89 -4.16
N ASN A 100 9.57 9.86 -3.68
CA ASN A 100 9.03 10.92 -2.83
C ASN A 100 8.24 11.96 -3.68
N VAL A 101 7.69 12.98 -3.00
CA VAL A 101 6.98 14.11 -3.65
C VAL A 101 7.83 14.86 -4.69
N ALA A 102 9.16 14.81 -4.55
CA ALA A 102 10.12 15.41 -5.47
C ALA A 102 10.54 14.47 -6.62
N LYS A 103 9.89 13.30 -6.77
CA LYS A 103 10.20 12.26 -7.77
C LYS A 103 11.58 11.62 -7.63
N GLU A 104 12.17 11.71 -6.44
CA GLU A 104 13.43 11.04 -6.12
C GLU A 104 13.16 9.67 -5.53
N TRP A 105 13.87 8.66 -6.01
CA TRP A 105 13.80 7.31 -5.45
C TRP A 105 14.41 7.27 -4.05
N ARG A 106 13.62 6.78 -3.10
CA ARG A 106 14.00 6.57 -1.71
C ARG A 106 13.81 5.10 -1.33
N VAL A 107 14.63 4.66 -0.39
CA VAL A 107 14.56 3.31 0.18
C VAL A 107 13.51 3.32 1.29
N ILE A 108 12.63 2.32 1.28
CA ILE A 108 11.67 2.06 2.36
C ILE A 108 12.28 0.97 3.23
N VAL A 109 12.39 1.22 4.53
CA VAL A 109 12.93 0.24 5.48
C VAL A 109 11.89 -0.87 5.66
N ASN A 110 12.15 -2.01 5.02
CA ASN A 110 11.25 -3.15 5.05
C ASN A 110 12.03 -4.46 4.97
N ARG A 111 11.53 -5.50 5.67
CA ARG A 111 12.14 -6.85 5.73
C ARG A 111 13.60 -6.83 6.20
N VAL A 112 13.95 -5.92 7.10
CA VAL A 112 15.29 -5.81 7.69
C VAL A 112 15.22 -6.13 9.17
N GLU A 113 16.08 -7.03 9.62
CA GLU A 113 16.26 -7.33 11.04
C GLU A 113 17.43 -6.50 11.61
N TYR A 114 17.19 -5.88 12.77
CA TYR A 114 18.23 -5.23 13.56
C TYR A 114 17.93 -5.35 15.06
N TYR A 115 18.94 -5.76 15.85
CA TYR A 115 18.84 -5.93 17.31
C TYR A 115 17.69 -6.86 17.78
N GLY A 116 17.37 -7.89 16.98
CA GLY A 116 16.29 -8.84 17.27
C GLY A 116 14.88 -8.31 16.99
N GLU A 117 14.75 -7.11 16.41
CA GLU A 117 13.50 -6.55 15.92
C GLU A 117 13.48 -6.61 14.38
N MET A 118 12.37 -7.09 13.82
CA MET A 118 12.14 -7.10 12.39
C MET A 118 11.36 -5.84 12.00
N TYR A 119 11.97 -4.98 11.20
CA TYR A 119 11.33 -3.76 10.71
C TYR A 119 10.58 -4.08 9.42
N THR A 120 9.26 -3.93 9.46
CA THR A 120 8.35 -4.13 8.34
C THR A 120 7.42 -2.93 8.18
N GLN A 121 7.10 -2.61 6.93
CA GLN A 121 6.13 -1.57 6.61
C GLN A 121 5.17 -2.09 5.56
N THR A 122 3.87 -2.09 5.89
CA THR A 122 2.81 -2.51 4.98
C THR A 122 2.07 -1.27 4.47
N LEU A 123 1.88 -1.22 3.16
CA LEU A 123 1.09 -0.21 2.46
C LEU A 123 -0.19 -0.86 1.95
N ARG A 124 -1.35 -0.26 2.24
CA ARG A 124 -2.59 -0.56 1.52
C ARG A 124 -2.65 0.30 0.27
N GLN A 125 -2.68 -0.32 -0.89
CA GLN A 125 -2.80 0.32 -2.18
C GLN A 125 -4.17 0.04 -2.78
N GLU A 126 -4.87 1.10 -3.16
CA GLU A 126 -6.09 1.01 -3.95
C GLU A 126 -5.78 1.45 -5.38
N THR A 127 -6.11 0.62 -6.36
CA THR A 127 -5.94 0.95 -7.79
C THR A 127 -7.29 0.86 -8.46
N CYS A 128 -7.73 1.94 -9.11
CA CYS A 128 -8.96 1.92 -9.89
C CYS A 128 -8.89 0.88 -11.01
N LEU A 129 -9.99 0.15 -11.23
CA LEU A 129 -10.15 -0.75 -12.38
C LEU A 129 -10.32 0.02 -13.71
#